data_AF-A0A946Q4I3-F1
#
_entry.id   AF-A0A946Q4I3-F1
#
_cell.length_a   1.000
_cell.length_b   1.000
_cell.length_c   1.000
_cell.angle_alpha   90.00
_cell.angle_beta   90.00
_cell.angle_gamma   90.00
#
_symmetry.space_group_name_H-M   'P 1'
#
loop_
_entity.id
_entity.type
_entity.pdbx_description
1 polymer ?
#
loop_
_entity_poly.entity_id
_entity_poly.type
_entity_poly.pdbx_seq_one_letter_code
_entity_poly.pdbx_strand_id
1 'polypeptide(L)'
;MIATLAATGCSEQAAQVVEEERQTAVVASRFGGSQLEMPADIITANPAANAERSAYFGDLHVHTAYSFDAFAFGTIATPYDAYRYATGQAIKHPAGFDVQLRQPLDFYAVT
;
A
#
# COMPACT_ATOMS: atom_id res chain seq x y z
N MET A 1 32.43 64.36 14.95
CA MET A 1 31.42 64.72 13.93
C MET A 1 30.06 64.32 14.48
N ILE A 2 29.11 65.24 14.38
CA ILE A 2 27.72 65.20 14.86
C ILE A 2 26.87 64.40 13.87
N ALA A 3 25.90 63.61 14.35
CA ALA A 3 24.48 63.68 13.95
C ALA A 3 23.67 62.54 14.57
N THR A 4 22.72 62.91 15.42
CA THR A 4 21.55 62.10 15.79
C THR A 4 20.46 62.33 14.74
N LEU A 5 19.76 61.28 14.28
CA LEU A 5 18.46 61.41 13.63
C LEU A 5 17.57 60.22 14.01
N ALA A 6 16.39 60.50 14.53
CA ALA A 6 15.33 59.53 14.81
C ALA A 6 14.26 59.61 13.71
N ALA A 7 13.66 58.47 13.34
CA ALA A 7 12.35 58.42 12.71
C ALA A 7 11.68 57.06 12.96
N THR A 8 10.52 57.11 13.63
CA THR A 8 9.48 56.08 13.68
C THR A 8 8.85 55.86 12.31
N GLY A 9 8.52 54.61 11.98
CA GLY A 9 7.66 54.27 10.85
C GLY A 9 6.91 52.96 11.13
N CYS A 10 5.64 53.06 11.51
CA CYS A 10 4.68 51.97 11.46
C CYS A 10 4.17 51.84 10.02
N SER A 11 4.11 50.62 9.50
CA SER A 11 3.15 50.27 8.47
C SER A 11 2.81 48.79 8.58
N GLU A 12 1.55 48.50 8.91
CA GLU A 12 0.90 47.21 8.76
C GLU A 12 1.24 46.57 7.42
N GLN A 13 1.73 45.34 7.44
CA GLN A 13 1.73 44.47 6.27
C GLN A 13 0.74 43.36 6.53
N ALA A 14 -0.46 43.56 5.98
CA ALA A 14 -1.43 42.52 5.75
C ALA A 14 -0.74 41.37 5.01
N ALA A 15 -0.83 40.17 5.58
CA ALA A 15 -0.34 38.95 4.95
C ALA A 15 -1.10 38.74 3.63
N GLN A 16 -0.40 38.93 2.51
CA GLN A 16 -0.90 38.52 1.21
C GLN A 16 -0.75 37.01 1.09
N VAL A 17 -1.89 36.33 0.92
CA VAL A 17 -1.93 34.92 0.55
C VAL A 17 -1.39 34.83 -0.88
N VAL A 18 -0.21 34.25 -1.03
CA VAL A 18 0.35 33.92 -2.34
C VAL A 18 -0.38 32.67 -2.82
N GLU A 19 -1.25 32.85 -3.81
CA GLU A 19 -1.89 31.77 -4.54
C GLU A 19 -0.83 31.16 -5.46
N GLU A 20 -0.29 30.01 -5.07
CA GLU A 20 0.74 29.29 -5.84
C GLU A 20 0.06 28.60 -7.03
N GLU A 21 -0.02 29.29 -8.17
CA GLU A 21 -0.35 28.68 -9.45
C GLU A 21 0.71 27.61 -9.77
N ARG A 22 0.38 26.35 -9.46
CA ARG A 22 1.20 25.19 -9.84
C ARG A 22 1.14 25.01 -11.35
N GLN A 23 2.02 25.70 -12.07
CA GLN A 23 2.24 25.47 -13.50
C GLN A 23 2.78 24.07 -13.72
N THR A 24 1.89 23.13 -14.02
CA THR A 24 2.24 21.82 -14.58
C THR A 24 2.84 22.03 -15.96
N ALA A 25 4.17 22.05 -16.04
CA ALA A 25 4.87 22.04 -17.32
C ALA A 25 4.48 20.76 -18.09
N VAL A 26 3.80 20.95 -19.23
CA VAL A 26 3.44 19.86 -20.12
C VAL A 26 4.71 19.40 -20.84
N VAL A 27 5.30 18.32 -20.36
CA VAL A 27 6.41 17.64 -21.05
C VAL A 27 5.82 16.93 -22.27
N ALA A 28 6.13 17.41 -23.47
CA ALA A 28 5.64 16.80 -24.70
C ALA A 28 6.07 15.32 -24.79
N SER A 29 5.08 14.43 -24.87
CA SER A 29 5.31 13.00 -25.08
C SER A 29 5.95 12.78 -26.45
N ARG A 30 7.11 12.11 -26.45
CA ARG A 30 7.95 11.84 -27.65
C ARG A 30 7.43 10.65 -28.45
N PHE A 31 6.43 9.96 -27.91
CA PHE A 31 5.77 8.82 -28.52
C PHE A 31 4.29 9.16 -28.65
N GLY A 32 3.77 9.05 -29.88
CA GLY A 32 2.36 9.30 -30.21
C GLY A 32 1.43 8.23 -29.64
N GLY A 33 1.43 8.06 -28.32
CA GLY A 33 0.37 7.37 -27.61
C GLY A 33 -0.81 8.31 -27.45
N SER A 34 -2.02 7.81 -27.71
CA SER A 34 -3.25 8.50 -27.32
C SER A 34 -3.18 8.83 -25.82
N GLN A 35 -3.41 10.10 -25.48
CA GLN A 35 -3.60 10.54 -24.11
C GLN A 35 -4.86 9.84 -23.59
N LEU A 36 -4.70 8.78 -22.81
CA LEU A 36 -5.83 8.14 -22.12
C LEU A 36 -6.20 9.03 -20.94
N GLU A 37 -7.17 9.90 -21.16
CA GLU A 37 -7.76 10.70 -20.10
C GLU A 37 -8.64 9.78 -19.25
N MET A 38 -8.15 9.40 -18.07
CA MET A 38 -8.93 8.63 -17.12
C MET A 38 -9.98 9.57 -16.50
N PRO A 39 -11.29 9.35 -16.73
CA PRO A 39 -12.32 10.16 -16.09
C PRO A 39 -12.24 9.97 -14.58
N ALA A 40 -12.29 11.07 -13.82
CA ALA A 40 -12.30 11.05 -12.36
C ALA A 40 -13.49 10.25 -11.79
N ASP A 41 -14.53 10.05 -12.60
CA ASP A 41 -15.76 9.34 -12.22
C ASP A 41 -15.67 7.81 -12.40
N ILE A 42 -14.57 7.28 -12.96
CA ILE A 42 -14.35 5.82 -13.02
C ILE A 42 -13.83 5.35 -11.66
N ILE A 43 -14.74 4.90 -10.81
CA ILE A 43 -14.47 4.31 -9.50
C ILE A 43 -13.73 5.29 -8.58
N THR A 44 -14.46 6.29 -8.07
CA THR A 44 -14.16 6.78 -6.72
C THR A 44 -14.56 5.67 -5.75
N ALA A 45 -13.74 4.62 -5.64
CA ALA A 45 -13.74 3.80 -4.44
C ALA A 45 -13.35 4.77 -3.33
N ASN A 46 -14.32 5.33 -2.61
CA ASN A 46 -14.07 6.16 -1.44
C ASN A 46 -13.33 5.28 -0.43
N PRO A 47 -11.98 5.29 -0.38
CA PRO A 47 -11.25 4.21 0.21
C PRO A 47 -10.95 4.61 1.63
N ALA A 48 -11.99 4.88 2.44
CA ALA A 48 -11.79 5.05 3.88
C ALA A 48 -11.03 3.82 4.45
N ALA A 49 -11.21 2.65 3.85
CA ALA A 49 -10.54 1.40 4.23
C ALA A 49 -9.06 1.30 3.79
N ASN A 50 -8.59 2.10 2.82
CA ASN A 50 -7.19 2.09 2.36
C ASN A 50 -6.77 3.42 1.71
N ALA A 51 -6.97 4.53 2.42
CA ALA A 51 -6.64 5.86 1.91
C ALA A 51 -5.13 6.04 1.70
N GLU A 52 -4.33 5.42 2.56
CA GLU A 52 -2.86 5.45 2.54
C GLU A 52 -2.24 4.51 1.51
N ARG A 53 -3.05 3.76 0.74
CA ARG A 53 -2.59 2.79 -0.28
C ARG A 53 -1.59 1.77 0.30
N SER A 54 -1.89 1.25 1.48
CA SER A 54 -1.18 0.14 2.09
C SER A 54 -1.25 -1.10 1.19
N ALA A 55 -0.09 -1.66 0.89
CA ALA A 55 0.01 -2.93 0.17
C ALA A 55 -0.23 -4.08 1.15
N TYR A 56 -1.11 -5.01 0.79
CA TYR A 56 -1.38 -6.23 1.53
C TYR A 56 -0.78 -7.44 0.80
N PHE A 57 -0.23 -8.38 1.55
CA PHE A 57 0.43 -9.57 1.04
C PHE A 57 -0.20 -10.83 1.64
N GLY A 58 -0.52 -11.77 0.76
CA GLY A 58 -1.23 -12.99 1.14
C GLY A 58 -1.36 -13.96 -0.03
N ASP A 59 -2.05 -15.06 0.25
CA ASP A 59 -2.35 -16.11 -0.72
C ASP A 59 -3.86 -16.25 -0.89
N LEU A 60 -4.30 -16.46 -2.13
CA LEU A 60 -5.71 -16.63 -2.48
C LEU A 60 -6.07 -18.09 -2.80
N HIS A 61 -5.10 -19.00 -2.89
CA HIS A 61 -5.35 -20.37 -3.32
C HIS A 61 -4.39 -21.35 -2.64
N VAL A 62 -4.79 -21.85 -1.48
CA VAL A 62 -4.00 -22.79 -0.70
C VAL A 62 -4.77 -24.09 -0.53
N HIS A 63 -4.19 -25.18 -1.04
CA HIS A 63 -4.73 -26.51 -0.82
C HIS A 63 -4.29 -27.07 0.54
N THR A 64 -5.12 -27.95 1.09
CA THR A 64 -4.84 -28.66 2.34
C THR A 64 -5.12 -30.14 2.17
N ALA A 65 -5.00 -30.93 3.24
CA ALA A 65 -5.36 -32.34 3.24
C ALA A 65 -6.83 -32.62 2.85
N TYR A 66 -7.69 -31.60 2.80
CA TYR A 66 -9.10 -31.76 2.38
C TYR A 66 -9.28 -31.63 0.87
N SER A 67 -8.29 -31.11 0.15
CA SER A 67 -8.29 -31.02 -1.30
C SER A 67 -7.84 -32.37 -1.88
N PHE A 68 -8.59 -32.91 -2.85
CA PHE A 68 -8.37 -34.27 -3.38
C PHE A 68 -6.96 -34.47 -3.94
N ASP A 69 -6.49 -33.51 -4.72
CA ASP A 69 -5.18 -33.54 -5.39
C ASP A 69 -4.05 -33.36 -4.39
N ALA A 70 -4.16 -32.41 -3.46
CA ALA A 70 -3.14 -32.17 -2.45
C ALA A 70 -2.98 -33.38 -1.54
N PHE A 71 -4.08 -34.02 -1.13
CA PHE A 71 -4.02 -35.27 -0.39
C PHE A 71 -3.37 -36.39 -1.21
N ALA A 72 -3.74 -36.53 -2.49
CA ALA A 72 -3.13 -37.53 -3.39
C ALA A 72 -1.61 -37.34 -3.56
N PHE A 73 -1.11 -36.10 -3.46
CA PHE A 73 0.32 -35.78 -3.49
C PHE A 73 1.00 -35.71 -2.11
N GLY A 74 0.33 -36.17 -1.04
CA GLY A 74 0.93 -36.33 0.28
C GLY A 74 0.86 -35.11 1.19
N THR A 75 0.02 -34.12 0.87
CA THR A 75 -0.28 -33.01 1.78
C THR A 75 -1.11 -33.52 2.95
N ILE A 76 -0.55 -33.43 4.16
CA ILE A 76 -1.20 -33.82 5.41
C ILE A 76 -1.59 -32.63 6.30
N ALA A 77 -1.20 -31.41 5.91
CA ALA A 77 -1.52 -30.20 6.66
C ALA A 77 -3.01 -29.88 6.57
N THR A 78 -3.64 -29.63 7.71
CA THR A 78 -5.07 -29.31 7.79
C THR A 78 -5.33 -27.82 7.52
N PRO A 79 -6.58 -27.41 7.24
CA PRO A 79 -6.95 -25.98 7.21
C PRO A 79 -6.58 -25.21 8.49
N TYR A 80 -6.57 -25.89 9.63
CA TYR A 80 -6.16 -25.29 10.89
C TYR A 80 -4.65 -25.02 10.93
N ASP A 81 -3.84 -25.93 10.41
CA ASP A 81 -2.39 -25.75 10.28
C ASP A 81 -2.07 -24.62 9.30
N ALA A 82 -2.79 -24.55 8.18
CA ALA A 82 -2.74 -23.45 7.22
C ALA A 82 -3.02 -22.08 7.88
N TYR A 83 -4.08 -21.97 8.68
CA TYR A 83 -4.37 -20.75 9.44
C TYR A 83 -3.25 -20.40 10.43
N ARG A 84 -2.78 -21.37 11.21
CA ARG A 84 -1.67 -21.17 12.18
C ARG A 84 -0.41 -20.68 11.48
N TYR A 85 -0.05 -21.30 10.36
CA TYR A 85 1.09 -20.90 9.53
C TYR A 85 0.94 -19.46 9.03
N ALA A 86 -0.23 -19.07 8.51
CA ALA A 86 -0.52 -17.72 8.05
C ALA A 86 -0.41 -16.66 9.16
N THR A 87 -0.76 -17.01 10.41
CA THR A 87 -0.57 -16.13 11.59
C THR A 87 0.88 -16.08 12.11
N GLY A 88 1.81 -16.75 11.42
CA GLY A 88 3.24 -16.77 11.77
C GLY A 88 3.64 -17.85 12.76
N GLN A 89 2.79 -18.82 13.06
CA GLN A 89 3.17 -19.97 13.90
C GLN A 89 3.95 -21.00 13.08
N ALA A 90 4.86 -21.73 13.73
CA ALA A 90 5.57 -22.83 13.11
C ALA A 90 4.66 -24.05 12.92
N ILE A 91 4.76 -24.70 11.76
CA ILE A 91 4.13 -26.00 11.46
C ILE A 91 5.19 -27.03 11.07
N LYS A 92 4.89 -28.31 11.26
CA LYS A 92 5.82 -29.39 10.89
C LYS A 92 5.77 -29.66 9.39
N HIS A 93 6.93 -29.59 8.74
CA HIS A 93 7.13 -30.12 7.40
C HIS A 93 7.00 -31.66 7.44
N PRO A 94 6.44 -32.30 6.40
CA PRO A 94 6.41 -33.77 6.29
C PRO A 94 7.80 -34.44 6.40
N ALA A 95 8.87 -33.70 6.10
CA ALA A 95 10.26 -34.17 6.24
C ALA A 95 10.85 -34.00 7.66
N GLY A 96 10.06 -33.55 8.65
CA GLY A 96 10.42 -33.59 10.07
C GLY A 96 11.00 -32.29 10.67
N PHE A 97 11.18 -31.23 9.89
CA PHE A 97 11.62 -29.92 10.38
C PHE A 97 10.45 -28.92 10.49
N ASP A 98 10.65 -27.82 11.21
CA ASP A 98 9.63 -26.77 11.33
C ASP A 98 9.74 -25.74 10.19
N VAL A 99 8.58 -25.30 9.70
CA VAL A 99 8.45 -24.23 8.71
C VAL A 99 7.66 -23.09 9.33
N GLN A 100 8.16 -21.87 9.18
CA GLN A 100 7.54 -20.68 9.74
C GLN A 100 7.75 -19.49 8.80
N LEU A 101 6.72 -18.66 8.65
CA LEU A 101 6.83 -17.40 7.93
C LEU A 101 7.67 -16.40 8.73
N ARG A 102 8.44 -15.56 8.03
CA ARG A 102 9.20 -14.45 8.66
C ARG A 102 8.28 -13.40 9.30
N GLN A 103 7.09 -13.22 8.73
CA GLN A 103 6.05 -12.32 9.21
C GLN A 103 4.67 -12.93 8.87
N PRO A 104 3.62 -12.65 9.66
CA PRO A 104 2.25 -13.05 9.34
C PRO A 104 1.78 -12.48 7.99
N LEU A 105 0.83 -13.16 7.35
CA LEU A 105 0.17 -12.69 6.13
C LEU A 105 -1.06 -11.84 6.45
N ASP A 106 -1.37 -10.90 5.56
CA ASP A 106 -2.54 -10.02 5.68
C ASP A 106 -3.85 -10.75 5.32
N PHE A 107 -3.76 -11.71 4.40
CA PHE A 107 -4.87 -12.58 4.02
C PHE A 107 -4.37 -13.97 3.60
N TYR A 108 -5.25 -14.97 3.76
CA TYR A 108 -4.94 -16.35 3.42
C TYR A 108 -6.24 -17.09 3.11
N ALA A 109 -6.39 -17.61 1.90
CA ALA A 109 -7.57 -18.36 1.49
C ALA A 109 -7.25 -19.85 1.26
N VAL A 110 -8.01 -20.70 1.93
CA VAL A 110 -7.91 -22.15 1.85
C VAL A 110 -9.03 -22.69 0.95
N THR A 111 -8.69 -23.61 0.04
CA THR A 111 -9.58 -24.14 -1.01
C THR A 111 -9.58 -25.66 -1.07
#